data_AF-A0A413YLF2-F1
#
_entry.id   AF-A0A413YLF2-F1
#
_cell.length_a   1.000
_cell.length_b   1.000
_cell.length_c   1.000
_cell.angle_alpha   90.00
_cell.angle_beta   90.00
_cell.angle_gamma   90.00
#
_symmetry.space_group_name_H-M   'P 1'
#
loop_
_entity.id
_entity.type
_entity.pdbx_description
1 polymer ?
#
loop_
_entity_poly.entity_id
_entity_poly.type
_entity_poly.pdbx_seq_one_letter_code
_entity_poly.pdbx_strand_id
1 'polypeptide(L)'
;MKGLLIKDFKLLKGQKNFFMTITAISIIMIIVSPGTSFPIGFLGFVGALFSLSSISYDEFDNGNAFLFSLPITRKDYVLEKYIFGLISGIMFLLLGTVISLVVIGITKTGSFNEIFLTAGSLFPTILLILSIMLPFILKFGGEKGRIAIIGVMGFIFVIGLLLIKTTEYLGIDLYVLINKLPKFEPLVYIILFLLLSVVILGISYLISLTILKKKEF
;
A
#
# COMPACT_ATOMS: atom_id res chain seq x y z
N MET A 1 -7.58 14.41 16.23
CA MET A 1 -7.11 13.96 14.89
C MET A 1 -5.97 14.80 14.30
N LYS A 2 -6.16 16.11 14.06
CA LYS A 2 -5.14 16.96 13.38
C LYS A 2 -3.73 16.89 14.02
N GLY A 3 -3.65 16.83 15.36
CA GLY A 3 -2.38 16.71 16.07
C GLY A 3 -1.61 15.42 15.79
N LEU A 4 -2.31 14.28 15.62
CA LEU A 4 -1.69 12.99 15.29
C LEU A 4 -1.09 13.02 13.87
N LEU A 5 -1.84 13.56 12.90
CA LEU A 5 -1.33 13.72 11.54
C LEU A 5 -0.09 14.62 11.51
N ILE A 6 -0.10 15.75 12.23
CA ILE A 6 1.06 16.65 12.30
C ILE A 6 2.28 15.92 12.89
N LYS A 7 2.07 15.10 13.93
CA LYS A 7 3.14 14.27 14.51
C LYS A 7 3.69 13.30 13.48
N ASP A 8 2.83 12.59 12.75
CA ASP A 8 3.26 11.61 11.75
C ASP A 8 3.99 12.25 10.56
N PHE A 9 3.55 13.43 10.09
CA PHE A 9 4.30 14.19 9.08
C PHE A 9 5.63 14.73 9.59
N LYS A 10 5.73 15.10 10.87
CA LYS A 10 7.01 15.49 11.48
C LYS A 10 7.95 14.29 11.57
N LEU A 11 7.44 13.10 11.86
CA LEU A 11 8.21 11.86 11.87
C LEU A 11 8.75 11.55 10.47
N LEU A 12 7.93 11.71 9.43
CA LEU A 12 8.39 11.64 8.03
C LEU A 12 9.53 12.61 7.79
N LYS A 13 9.38 13.89 8.15
CA LYS A 13 10.43 14.91 7.99
C LYS A 13 11.75 14.53 8.69
N GLY A 14 11.66 13.84 9.84
CA GLY A 14 12.83 13.30 10.54
C GLY A 14 13.60 12.22 9.76
N GLN A 15 12.92 11.50 8.85
CA GLN A 15 13.49 10.42 8.03
C GLN A 15 14.02 10.93 6.66
N LYS A 16 14.49 12.18 6.57
CA LYS A 16 14.96 12.79 5.32
C LYS A 16 15.99 11.96 4.55
N ASN A 17 16.91 11.29 5.26
CA ASN A 17 17.95 10.47 4.63
C ASN A 17 17.33 9.25 3.94
N PHE A 18 16.32 8.63 4.55
CA PHE A 18 15.59 7.53 3.95
C PHE A 18 14.88 7.97 2.65
N PHE A 19 14.27 9.16 2.63
CA PHE A 19 13.68 9.71 1.42
C PHE A 19 14.70 9.95 0.29
N MET A 20 15.89 10.46 0.62
CA MET A 20 16.96 10.63 -0.37
C MET A 20 17.38 9.27 -0.94
N THR A 21 17.51 8.24 -0.09
CA THR A 21 17.92 6.90 -0.54
C THR A 21 16.89 6.24 -1.46
N ILE A 22 15.60 6.25 -1.09
CA ILE A 22 14.56 5.59 -1.90
C ILE A 22 14.34 6.30 -3.24
N THR A 23 14.49 7.62 -3.28
CA THR A 23 14.40 8.38 -4.55
C THR A 23 15.63 8.13 -5.42
N ALA A 24 16.83 8.08 -4.83
CA ALA A 24 18.05 7.68 -5.54
C ALA A 24 17.94 6.28 -6.14
N ILE A 25 17.46 5.29 -5.37
CA ILE A 25 17.21 3.93 -5.87
C ILE A 25 16.24 3.95 -7.06
N SER A 26 15.16 4.73 -6.96
CA SER A 26 14.17 4.84 -8.03
C SER A 26 14.77 5.39 -9.32
N ILE A 27 15.64 6.39 -9.22
CA ILE A 27 16.34 7.00 -10.36
C ILE A 27 17.37 6.02 -10.94
N ILE A 28 18.17 5.36 -10.10
CA ILE A 28 19.16 4.38 -10.59
C ILE A 28 18.46 3.24 -11.34
N MET A 29 17.36 2.74 -10.80
CA MET A 29 16.63 1.62 -11.41
C MET A 29 16.01 1.99 -12.76
N ILE A 30 15.53 3.23 -12.93
CA ILE A 30 15.00 3.67 -14.22
C ILE A 30 16.09 3.76 -15.29
N ILE A 31 17.35 4.07 -14.90
CA ILE A 31 18.49 4.15 -15.81
C ILE A 31 18.97 2.75 -16.19
N VAL A 32 19.06 1.84 -15.22
CA VAL A 32 19.57 0.47 -15.42
C VAL A 32 18.56 -0.40 -16.19
N SER A 33 17.27 -0.27 -15.88
CA SER A 33 16.18 -1.01 -16.51
C SER A 33 15.17 0.00 -17.03
N PRO A 34 15.32 0.49 -18.28
CA PRO A 34 14.45 1.52 -18.84
C PRO A 34 13.01 1.03 -18.89
N GLY A 35 12.24 1.47 -17.90
CA GLY A 35 10.85 1.10 -17.68
C GLY A 35 10.25 2.03 -16.62
N THR A 36 9.09 2.60 -16.92
CA THR A 36 8.46 3.64 -16.09
C THR A 36 7.56 3.08 -14.99
N SER A 37 7.31 1.78 -14.99
CA SER A 37 6.49 1.11 -13.97
C SER A 37 7.20 1.00 -12.62
N PHE A 38 8.53 0.83 -12.61
CA PHE A 38 9.28 0.58 -11.39
C PHE A 38 9.22 1.74 -10.39
N PRO A 39 9.55 3.00 -10.75
CA PRO A 39 9.50 4.11 -9.79
C PRO A 39 8.11 4.33 -9.22
N ILE A 40 7.06 4.20 -10.04
CA ILE A 40 5.66 4.38 -9.63
C ILE A 40 5.29 3.32 -8.60
N GLY A 41 5.57 2.05 -8.90
CA GLY A 41 5.24 0.93 -8.01
C GLY A 41 6.07 0.92 -6.73
N PHE A 42 7.39 1.08 -6.86
CA PHE A 42 8.32 1.05 -5.73
C PHE A 42 8.05 2.18 -4.74
N LEU A 43 7.96 3.42 -5.21
CA LEU A 43 7.69 4.55 -4.31
C LEU A 43 6.30 4.46 -3.73
N GLY A 44 5.27 4.12 -4.53
CA GLY A 44 3.91 3.92 -4.03
C GLY A 44 3.84 2.87 -2.91
N PHE A 45 4.53 1.75 -3.07
CA PHE A 45 4.64 0.70 -2.05
C PHE A 45 5.35 1.20 -0.79
N VAL A 46 6.52 1.82 -0.93
CA VAL A 46 7.27 2.39 0.20
C VAL A 46 6.45 3.45 0.93
N GLY A 47 5.68 4.25 0.19
CA GLY A 47 4.72 5.21 0.73
C GLY A 47 3.74 4.59 1.70
N ALA A 48 3.14 3.46 1.31
CA ALA A 48 2.22 2.71 2.15
C ALA A 48 2.89 2.15 3.43
N LEU A 49 4.18 1.79 3.36
CA LEU A 49 4.92 1.28 4.52
C LEU A 49 5.13 2.33 5.63
N PHE A 50 4.99 3.62 5.33
CA PHE A 50 5.16 4.65 6.37
C PHE A 50 4.08 4.58 7.46
N SER A 51 2.85 4.17 7.14
CA SER A 51 1.82 4.00 8.17
C SER A 51 2.21 2.90 9.17
N LEU A 52 2.87 1.84 8.72
CA LEU A 52 3.42 0.81 9.59
C LEU A 52 4.51 1.39 10.51
N SER A 53 5.41 2.21 9.95
CA SER A 53 6.49 2.83 10.74
C SER A 53 5.94 3.76 11.83
N SER A 54 4.90 4.54 11.51
CA SER A 54 4.24 5.42 12.47
C SER A 54 3.56 4.65 13.61
N ILE A 55 2.84 3.56 13.30
CA ILE A 55 2.22 2.72 14.35
C ILE A 55 3.29 2.05 15.22
N SER A 56 4.38 1.56 14.59
CA SER A 56 5.50 0.95 15.32
C SER A 56 6.16 1.96 16.28
N TYR A 57 6.23 3.23 15.89
CA TYR A 57 6.78 4.30 16.70
C TYR A 57 5.84 4.69 17.85
N ASP A 58 4.53 4.66 17.63
CA ASP A 58 3.52 4.91 18.67
C ASP A 58 3.51 3.82 19.75
N GLU A 59 3.84 2.59 19.38
CA GLU A 59 3.97 1.46 20.31
C GLU A 59 5.33 1.38 21.01
N PHE A 60 6.33 2.13 20.54
CA PHE A 60 7.67 2.12 21.13
C PHE A 60 7.59 2.54 22.60
N ASP A 61 8.26 1.79 23.47
CA ASP A 61 8.24 1.97 24.93
C ASP A 61 6.84 2.13 25.54
N ASN A 62 5.85 1.36 25.06
CA ASN A 62 4.44 1.42 25.49
C ASN A 62 3.78 2.80 25.30
N GLY A 63 4.23 3.58 24.31
CA GLY A 63 3.72 4.92 24.01
C GLY A 63 2.20 5.01 23.81
N ASN A 64 1.55 3.92 23.39
CA ASN A 64 0.09 3.86 23.23
C ASN A 64 -0.67 4.11 24.54
N ALA A 65 -0.19 3.64 25.70
CA ALA A 65 -0.86 3.87 26.98
C ALA A 65 -0.90 5.37 27.32
N PHE A 66 0.21 6.07 27.07
CA PHE A 66 0.27 7.53 27.18
C PHE A 66 -0.61 8.22 26.13
N LEU A 67 -0.58 7.77 24.88
CA LEU A 67 -1.34 8.37 23.78
C LEU A 67 -2.85 8.28 23.99
N PHE A 68 -3.34 7.20 24.62
CA PHE A 68 -4.76 7.05 24.99
C PHE A 68 -5.13 7.70 26.34
N SER A 69 -4.17 8.24 27.09
CA SER A 69 -4.46 9.15 28.22
C SER A 69 -4.82 10.56 27.75
N LEU A 70 -4.41 10.93 26.54
CA LEU A 70 -4.81 12.18 25.88
C LEU A 70 -6.28 12.11 25.43
N PRO A 71 -6.95 13.24 25.17
CA PRO A 71 -8.34 13.28 24.71
C PRO A 71 -8.48 12.85 23.23
N ILE A 72 -8.05 11.62 22.93
CA ILE A 72 -8.04 10.98 21.62
C ILE A 72 -8.87 9.71 21.72
N THR A 73 -9.90 9.59 20.89
CA THR A 73 -10.69 8.37 20.86
C THR A 73 -9.99 7.28 20.04
N ARG A 74 -10.24 6.01 20.39
CA ARG A 74 -9.76 4.85 19.61
C ARG A 74 -10.22 4.91 18.13
N LYS A 75 -11.42 5.43 17.89
CA LYS A 75 -11.95 5.64 16.53
C LYS A 75 -11.11 6.65 15.76
N ASP A 76 -10.78 7.77 16.39
CA ASP A 76 -9.98 8.83 15.78
C ASP A 76 -8.56 8.35 15.47
N TYR A 77 -7.98 7.52 16.33
CA TYR A 77 -6.66 6.91 16.09
C TYR A 77 -6.67 5.98 14.86
N VAL A 78 -7.62 5.04 14.77
CA VAL A 78 -7.71 4.15 13.60
C VAL A 78 -7.93 4.97 12.33
N LEU A 79 -8.89 5.89 12.35
CA LEU A 79 -9.21 6.71 11.18
C LEU A 79 -8.00 7.54 10.73
N GLU A 80 -7.24 8.06 11.68
CA GLU A 80 -6.01 8.78 11.40
C GLU A 80 -4.95 7.92 10.71
N LYS A 81 -4.70 6.69 11.17
CA LYS A 81 -3.72 5.79 10.52
C LYS A 81 -4.10 5.41 9.09
N TYR A 82 -5.39 5.20 8.83
CA TYR A 82 -5.86 4.96 7.46
C TYR A 82 -5.67 6.19 6.58
N ILE A 83 -6.05 7.39 7.06
CA ILE A 83 -5.84 8.64 6.33
C ILE A 83 -4.36 8.90 6.08
N PHE A 84 -3.50 8.70 7.09
CA PHE A 84 -2.07 8.89 6.97
C PHE A 84 -1.45 7.92 5.96
N GLY A 85 -1.84 6.64 5.99
CA GLY A 85 -1.42 5.64 4.99
C GLY A 85 -1.86 6.00 3.57
N LEU A 86 -3.09 6.51 3.41
CA LEU A 86 -3.60 6.97 2.12
C LEU A 86 -2.84 8.18 1.60
N ILE A 87 -2.65 9.22 2.42
CA ILE A 87 -1.95 10.44 2.00
C ILE A 87 -0.50 10.12 1.66
N SER A 88 0.19 9.34 2.49
CA SER A 88 1.57 8.93 2.22
C SER A 88 1.65 8.08 0.95
N GLY A 89 0.83 7.04 0.79
CA GLY A 89 0.78 6.22 -0.42
C GLY A 89 0.54 7.04 -1.70
N ILE A 90 -0.44 7.95 -1.69
CA ILE A 90 -0.74 8.83 -2.83
C ILE A 90 0.42 9.79 -3.11
N MET A 91 0.99 10.43 -2.09
CA MET A 91 2.11 11.37 -2.27
C MET A 91 3.32 10.69 -2.91
N PHE A 92 3.66 9.47 -2.47
CA PHE A 92 4.78 8.73 -3.05
C PHE A 92 4.49 8.15 -4.44
N LEU A 93 3.25 7.72 -4.70
CA LEU A 93 2.84 7.32 -6.03
C LEU A 93 2.95 8.51 -7.00
N LEU A 94 2.43 9.69 -6.61
CA LEU A 94 2.57 10.92 -7.40
C LEU A 94 4.04 11.26 -7.63
N LEU A 95 4.88 11.17 -6.61
CA LEU A 95 6.32 11.40 -6.74
C LEU A 95 6.95 10.43 -7.76
N GLY A 96 6.59 9.14 -7.72
CA GLY A 96 7.04 8.14 -8.70
C GLY A 96 6.55 8.43 -10.13
N THR A 97 5.31 8.91 -10.29
CA THR A 97 4.80 9.33 -11.61
C THR A 97 5.55 10.55 -12.15
N VAL A 98 5.83 11.56 -11.32
CA VAL A 98 6.58 12.75 -11.73
C VAL A 98 8.00 12.39 -12.16
N ILE A 99 8.70 11.55 -11.40
CA ILE A 99 10.04 11.06 -11.78
C ILE A 99 9.97 10.35 -13.14
N SER A 100 8.98 9.49 -13.33
CA SER A 100 8.82 8.74 -14.58
C SER A 100 8.51 9.65 -15.77
N LEU A 101 7.68 10.69 -15.57
CA LEU A 101 7.35 11.68 -16.60
C LEU A 101 8.59 12.48 -17.04
N VAL A 102 9.40 12.93 -16.07
CA VAL A 102 10.64 13.68 -16.35
C VAL A 102 11.59 12.82 -17.18
N VAL A 103 11.75 11.55 -16.82
CA VAL A 103 12.68 10.64 -17.53
C VAL A 103 12.20 10.32 -18.94
N ILE A 104 10.90 10.08 -19.17
CA ILE A 104 10.37 9.94 -20.53
C ILE A 104 10.59 11.23 -21.32
N GLY A 105 10.35 12.39 -20.73
CA GLY A 105 10.58 13.67 -21.39
C GLY A 105 12.02 13.84 -21.90
N ILE A 106 13.00 13.33 -21.16
CA ILE A 106 14.42 13.37 -21.52
C ILE A 106 14.78 12.30 -22.55
N THR A 107 14.36 11.06 -22.32
CA THR A 107 14.76 9.90 -23.13
C THR A 107 13.94 9.73 -24.41
N LYS A 108 12.74 10.33 -24.49
CA LYS A 108 11.76 10.21 -25.59
C LYS A 108 11.39 8.77 -25.97
N THR A 109 11.56 7.81 -25.06
CA THR A 109 11.43 6.37 -25.34
C THR A 109 10.14 5.74 -24.82
N GLY A 110 9.15 6.53 -24.38
CA GLY A 110 7.90 5.97 -23.83
C GLY A 110 6.68 6.84 -24.02
N SER A 111 5.52 6.27 -23.69
CA SER A 111 4.21 6.90 -23.84
C SER A 111 3.73 7.51 -22.52
N PHE A 112 3.25 8.76 -22.57
CA PHE A 112 2.58 9.41 -21.45
C PHE A 112 1.34 8.63 -21.00
N ASN A 113 0.59 8.05 -21.95
CA ASN A 113 -0.62 7.29 -21.66
C ASN A 113 -0.32 6.04 -20.81
N GLU A 114 0.81 5.38 -21.07
CA GLU A 114 1.24 4.22 -20.30
C GLU A 114 1.60 4.57 -18.85
N ILE A 115 2.20 5.76 -18.60
CA ILE A 115 2.43 6.24 -17.24
C ILE A 115 1.12 6.42 -16.49
N PHE A 116 0.12 7.05 -17.11
CA PHE A 116 -1.16 7.27 -16.44
C PHE A 116 -1.91 5.96 -16.19
N LEU A 117 -1.87 5.01 -17.13
CA LEU A 117 -2.45 3.68 -16.96
C LEU A 117 -1.74 2.86 -15.86
N THR A 118 -0.41 2.93 -15.80
CA THR A 118 0.37 2.26 -14.74
C THR A 118 0.12 2.89 -13.37
N ALA A 119 0.11 4.22 -13.27
CA ALA A 119 -0.27 4.93 -12.05
C ALA A 119 -1.70 4.59 -11.59
N GLY A 120 -2.65 4.60 -12.52
CA GLY A 120 -4.05 4.29 -12.27
C GLY A 120 -4.27 2.85 -11.80
N SER A 121 -3.53 1.89 -12.37
CA SER A 121 -3.60 0.48 -11.95
C SER A 121 -2.89 0.19 -10.63
N LEU A 122 -1.81 0.92 -10.30
CA LEU A 122 -1.08 0.78 -9.05
C LEU A 122 -1.74 1.50 -7.87
N PHE A 123 -2.61 2.49 -8.11
CA PHE A 123 -3.30 3.16 -7.02
C PHE A 123 -4.21 2.21 -6.21
N PRO A 124 -5.09 1.39 -6.82
CA PRO A 124 -5.85 0.37 -6.11
C PRO A 124 -4.99 -0.69 -5.39
N THR A 125 -3.81 -1.03 -5.91
CA THR A 125 -2.93 -2.00 -5.23
C THR A 125 -2.42 -1.44 -3.90
N ILE A 126 -2.10 -0.15 -3.84
CA ILE A 126 -1.75 0.54 -2.57
C ILE A 126 -2.90 0.46 -1.57
N LEU A 127 -4.14 0.67 -2.01
CA LEU A 127 -5.32 0.55 -1.14
C LEU A 127 -5.46 -0.86 -0.57
N LEU A 128 -5.23 -1.89 -1.40
CA LEU A 128 -5.24 -3.28 -0.95
C LEU A 128 -4.11 -3.57 0.05
N ILE A 129 -2.90 -3.10 -0.23
CA ILE A 129 -1.76 -3.26 0.69
C ILE A 129 -2.09 -2.64 2.05
N LEU A 130 -2.61 -1.42 2.09
CA LEU A 130 -3.03 -0.77 3.34
C LEU A 130 -4.14 -1.55 4.05
N SER A 131 -5.13 -2.07 3.31
CA SER A 131 -6.24 -2.86 3.85
C SER A 131 -5.78 -4.19 4.48
N ILE A 132 -4.68 -4.77 4.00
CA ILE A 132 -4.13 -5.98 4.62
C ILE A 132 -3.20 -5.59 5.77
N MET A 133 -2.35 -4.58 5.61
CA MET A 133 -1.33 -4.26 6.61
C MET A 133 -1.91 -3.68 7.90
N LEU A 134 -2.77 -2.66 7.80
CA LEU A 134 -3.26 -1.90 8.95
C LEU A 134 -3.98 -2.75 10.02
N PRO A 135 -4.93 -3.65 9.70
CA PRO A 135 -5.60 -4.45 10.73
C PRO A 135 -4.66 -5.39 11.47
N PHE A 136 -3.68 -5.99 10.78
CA PHE A 136 -2.71 -6.89 11.41
C PHE A 136 -1.75 -6.15 12.33
N ILE A 137 -1.26 -4.98 11.91
CA ILE A 137 -0.35 -4.16 12.73
C ILE A 137 -1.08 -3.63 13.95
N LEU A 138 -2.31 -3.14 13.80
CA LEU A 138 -3.09 -2.66 14.96
C LEU A 138 -3.39 -3.80 15.95
N LYS A 139 -3.55 -5.03 15.47
CA LYS A 139 -3.81 -6.21 16.31
C LYS A 139 -2.56 -6.70 17.04
N PHE A 140 -1.51 -6.99 16.31
CA PHE A 140 -0.32 -7.67 16.83
C PHE A 140 0.81 -6.71 17.23
N GLY A 141 0.69 -5.44 16.85
CA GLY A 141 1.68 -4.41 17.06
C GLY A 141 2.74 -4.35 15.96
N GLY A 142 3.78 -3.51 16.14
CA GLY A 142 4.82 -3.25 15.15
C GLY A 142 5.60 -4.49 14.71
N GLU A 143 6.33 -5.13 15.62
CA GLU A 143 7.21 -6.27 15.33
C GLU A 143 6.41 -7.53 14.94
N LYS A 144 5.48 -7.96 15.80
CA LYS A 144 4.68 -9.17 15.56
C LYS A 144 3.70 -8.99 14.39
N GLY A 145 3.25 -7.77 14.13
CA GLY A 145 2.42 -7.45 12.97
C GLY A 145 3.17 -7.62 11.64
N ARG A 146 4.46 -7.26 11.58
CA ARG A 146 5.28 -7.52 10.38
C ARG A 146 5.41 -9.01 10.10
N ILE A 147 5.68 -9.81 11.13
CA ILE A 147 5.74 -11.27 11.01
C ILE A 147 4.40 -11.82 10.53
N ALA A 148 3.28 -11.33 11.07
CA ALA A 148 1.95 -11.74 10.64
C ALA A 148 1.67 -11.37 9.17
N ILE A 149 2.06 -10.17 8.72
CA ILE A 149 1.92 -9.75 7.31
C ILE A 149 2.71 -10.69 6.38
N ILE A 150 3.96 -11.01 6.73
CA ILE A 150 4.79 -11.93 5.95
C ILE A 150 4.13 -13.31 5.88
N GLY A 151 3.60 -13.82 7.00
CA GLY A 151 2.86 -15.08 7.04
C GLY A 151 1.62 -15.08 6.15
N VAL A 152 0.83 -14.01 6.17
CA VAL A 152 -0.37 -13.86 5.32
C VAL A 152 0.01 -13.80 3.84
N MET A 153 1.03 -13.02 3.48
CA MET A 153 1.52 -12.95 2.10
C MET A 153 2.01 -14.32 1.61
N GLY A 154 2.78 -15.04 2.44
CA GLY A 154 3.23 -16.39 2.13
C GLY A 154 2.06 -17.37 1.97
N PHE A 155 1.04 -17.27 2.82
CA PHE A 155 -0.16 -18.11 2.72
C PHE A 155 -0.96 -17.85 1.43
N ILE A 156 -1.14 -16.58 1.05
CA ILE A 156 -1.77 -16.20 -0.21
C ILE A 156 -0.99 -16.78 -1.40
N PHE A 157 0.34 -16.71 -1.36
CA PHE A 157 1.18 -17.28 -2.41
C PHE A 157 1.03 -18.80 -2.53
N VAL A 158 1.02 -19.54 -1.42
CA VAL A 158 0.82 -20.99 -1.41
C VAL A 158 -0.56 -21.36 -1.95
N ILE A 159 -1.62 -20.63 -1.57
CA ILE A 159 -2.96 -20.84 -2.14
C ILE A 159 -2.96 -20.62 -3.65
N GLY A 160 -2.31 -19.55 -4.13
CA GLY A 160 -2.19 -19.27 -5.56
C GLY A 160 -1.53 -20.43 -6.32
N LEU A 161 -0.44 -20.98 -5.79
CA LEU A 161 0.23 -22.14 -6.38
C LEU A 161 -0.64 -23.40 -6.36
N LEU A 162 -1.38 -23.63 -5.28
CA LEU A 162 -2.31 -24.76 -5.18
C LEU A 162 -3.44 -24.64 -6.20
N LEU A 163 -4.01 -23.44 -6.37
CA LEU A 163 -5.05 -23.19 -7.37
C LEU A 163 -4.57 -23.45 -8.80
N ILE A 164 -3.35 -23.02 -9.15
CA ILE A 164 -2.77 -23.29 -10.47
C ILE A 164 -2.64 -24.80 -10.67
N LYS A 165 -2.04 -25.51 -9.71
CA LYS A 165 -1.88 -26.97 -9.79
C LYS A 165 -3.20 -27.73 -9.85
N THR A 166 -4.24 -27.30 -9.12
CA THR A 166 -5.55 -27.94 -9.20
C THR A 166 -6.24 -27.70 -10.53
N THR A 167 -6.10 -26.51 -11.11
CA THR A 167 -6.64 -26.22 -12.45
C THR A 167 -5.94 -27.02 -13.55
N GLU A 168 -4.61 -27.19 -13.45
CA GLU A 168 -3.84 -28.07 -14.34
C GLU A 168 -4.29 -29.53 -14.20
N TYR A 169 -4.48 -30.02 -12.97
CA TYR A 169 -4.96 -31.38 -12.72
C TYR A 169 -6.38 -31.63 -13.24
N LEU A 170 -7.25 -30.62 -13.18
CA LEU A 170 -8.62 -30.69 -13.69
C LEU A 170 -8.72 -30.47 -15.21
N GLY A 171 -7.60 -30.22 -15.90
CA GLY A 171 -7.58 -29.93 -17.34
C GLY A 171 -8.29 -28.62 -17.71
N ILE A 172 -8.51 -27.73 -16.74
CA ILE A 172 -9.15 -26.43 -16.97
C ILE A 172 -8.07 -25.46 -17.43
N ASP A 173 -8.09 -25.14 -18.72
CA ASP A 173 -7.18 -24.14 -19.27
C ASP A 173 -7.61 -22.73 -18.84
N LEU A 174 -6.96 -22.22 -17.79
CA LEU A 174 -7.19 -20.88 -17.25
C LEU A 174 -7.07 -19.79 -18.33
N TYR A 175 -6.21 -20.00 -19.32
CA TYR A 175 -6.02 -19.06 -20.43
C TYR A 175 -7.29 -18.93 -21.29
N VAL A 176 -7.97 -20.05 -21.54
CA VAL A 176 -9.24 -20.07 -22.29
C VAL A 176 -10.35 -19.39 -21.49
N LEU A 177 -10.38 -19.56 -20.17
CA LEU A 177 -11.36 -18.90 -19.30
C LEU A 177 -11.18 -17.37 -19.28
N ILE A 178 -9.93 -16.90 -19.17
CA ILE A 178 -9.62 -15.47 -19.19
C ILE A 178 -9.95 -14.85 -20.55
N ASN A 179 -9.69 -15.56 -21.65
CA ASN A 179 -10.02 -15.08 -22.99
C ASN A 179 -11.53 -15.03 -23.29
N LYS A 180 -12.36 -15.72 -22.51
CA LYS A 180 -13.82 -15.61 -22.58
C LYS A 180 -14.37 -14.39 -21.85
N LEU A 181 -13.57 -13.70 -21.03
CA LEU A 181 -14.01 -12.46 -20.40
C LEU A 181 -14.20 -11.37 -21.47
N PRO A 182 -15.26 -10.56 -21.37
CA PRO A 182 -15.45 -9.44 -22.28
C PRO A 182 -14.23 -8.52 -22.23
N LYS A 183 -13.61 -8.30 -23.40
CA LYS A 183 -12.43 -7.43 -23.55
C LYS A 183 -12.87 -5.96 -23.51
N PHE A 184 -13.05 -5.44 -22.30
CA PHE A 184 -13.31 -4.02 -22.10
C PHE A 184 -12.03 -3.19 -22.27
N GLU A 185 -12.18 -1.88 -22.38
CA GLU A 185 -11.05 -0.97 -22.31
C GLU A 185 -10.30 -1.13 -20.97
N PRO A 186 -8.97 -1.02 -20.93
CA PRO A 186 -8.15 -1.11 -19.71
C PRO A 186 -8.66 -0.23 -18.57
N LEU A 187 -9.24 0.92 -18.90
CA LEU A 187 -9.79 1.87 -17.93
C LEU A 187 -10.95 1.27 -17.10
N VAL A 188 -11.80 0.45 -17.72
CA VAL A 188 -12.95 -0.18 -17.05
C VAL A 188 -12.47 -1.15 -15.96
N TYR A 189 -11.43 -1.93 -16.25
CA TYR A 189 -10.82 -2.83 -15.27
C TYR A 189 -10.19 -2.05 -14.11
N ILE A 190 -9.51 -0.93 -14.39
CA ILE A 190 -8.93 -0.07 -13.35
C ILE A 190 -10.03 0.47 -12.43
N ILE A 191 -11.15 0.96 -12.98
CA ILE A 191 -12.27 1.49 -12.19
C ILE A 191 -12.91 0.38 -11.34
N LEU A 192 -13.15 -0.80 -11.91
CA LEU A 192 -13.70 -1.93 -11.18
C LEU A 192 -12.77 -2.37 -10.04
N PHE A 193 -11.46 -2.42 -10.32
CA PHE A 193 -10.45 -2.77 -9.32
C PHE A 193 -10.35 -1.72 -8.22
N LEU A 194 -10.46 -0.43 -8.57
CA LEU A 194 -10.54 0.66 -7.61
C LEU A 194 -11.75 0.50 -6.69
N LEU A 195 -12.95 0.29 -7.25
CA LEU A 195 -14.17 0.09 -6.47
C LEU A 195 -14.04 -1.09 -5.49
N LEU A 196 -13.52 -2.23 -5.97
CA LEU A 196 -13.26 -3.40 -5.14
C LEU A 196 -12.29 -3.05 -3.99
N SER A 197 -11.18 -2.37 -4.29
CA SER A 197 -10.17 -2.01 -3.29
C SER A 197 -10.71 -1.04 -2.22
N VAL A 198 -11.59 -0.11 -2.58
CA VAL A 198 -12.25 0.82 -1.66
C VAL A 198 -13.19 0.07 -0.72
N VAL A 199 -13.99 -0.87 -1.24
CA VAL A 199 -14.87 -1.72 -0.43
C VAL A 199 -14.05 -2.54 0.58
N ILE A 200 -12.96 -3.16 0.14
CA ILE A 200 -12.07 -3.94 1.01
C ILE A 200 -11.43 -3.06 2.08
N LEU A 201 -11.01 -1.84 1.73
CA LEU A 201 -10.46 -0.89 2.69
C LEU A 201 -11.50 -0.45 3.74
N GLY A 202 -12.75 -0.26 3.33
CA GLY A 202 -13.87 0.01 4.24
C GLY A 202 -14.12 -1.13 5.23
N ILE A 203 -14.14 -2.38 4.75
CA ILE A 203 -14.25 -3.59 5.59
C ILE A 203 -13.06 -3.67 6.55
N SER A 204 -11.85 -3.45 6.04
CA SER A 204 -10.62 -3.43 6.83
C SER A 204 -10.68 -2.42 7.97
N TYR A 205 -11.18 -1.21 7.71
CA TYR A 205 -11.35 -0.17 8.73
C TYR A 205 -12.28 -0.64 9.86
N LEU A 206 -13.41 -1.28 9.54
CA LEU A 206 -14.35 -1.80 10.54
C LEU A 206 -13.70 -2.91 11.41
N ILE A 207 -12.92 -3.79 10.79
CA ILE A 207 -12.14 -4.81 11.48
C ILE A 207 -11.12 -4.16 12.42
N SER A 208 -10.33 -3.20 11.94
CA SER A 208 -9.37 -2.44 12.74
C SER A 208 -10.00 -1.73 13.92
N LEU A 209 -11.19 -1.13 13.74
CA LEU A 209 -11.92 -0.46 14.81
C LEU A 209 -12.36 -1.45 15.89
N THR A 210 -12.83 -2.63 15.49
CA THR A 210 -13.24 -3.69 16.42
C THR A 210 -12.07 -4.23 17.21
N ILE A 211 -10.93 -4.44 16.54
CA ILE A 211 -9.68 -4.87 17.17
C ILE A 211 -9.24 -3.87 18.22
N LEU A 212 -9.16 -2.58 17.87
CA LEU A 212 -8.65 -1.57 18.79
C LEU A 212 -9.61 -1.33 19.97
N LYS A 213 -10.93 -1.44 19.77
CA LYS A 213 -11.91 -1.36 20.87
C LYS A 213 -11.75 -2.48 21.90
N LYS A 214 -11.32 -3.67 21.47
CA LYS A 214 -11.10 -4.83 22.35
C LYS A 214 -9.70 -4.90 22.95
N LYS A 215 -8.76 -4.09 22.45
CA LYS A 215 -7.36 -4.08 22.92
C LYS A 215 -7.28 -3.40 24.30
N GLU A 216 -6.69 -4.09 25.26
CA GLU A 216 -6.31 -3.52 26.56
C GLU A 216 -4.86 -3.05 26.49
N PHE A 217 -4.56 -1.91 27.11
CA PHE A 217 -3.24 -1.25 27.12
C PHE A 217 -2.78 -1.09 28.56
#